data_AF-A0AA42DM40-F1
#
_entry.id   AF-A0AA42DM40-F1
#
_cell.length_a   1.000
_cell.length_b   1.000
_cell.length_c   1.000
_cell.angle_alpha   90.00
_cell.angle_beta   90.00
_cell.angle_gamma   90.00
#
_symmetry.space_group_name_H-M   'P 1'
#
loop_
_entity.id
_entity.type
_entity.pdbx_description
1 polymer ?
#
loop_
_entity_poly.entity_id
_entity_poly.type
_entity_poly.pdbx_seq_one_letter_code
_entity_poly.pdbx_strand_id
1 'polypeptide(L)'
;MDKKELLKQKAQRQQALLDAAKNGNRALSDVEQLEFESLQREIDTLKREIEEQERAQSGNDDVQRALKAERERYAAIVEICGVASQRGLELDMQDFIKRGLSVEQVNAEVLKRFMSMNEPISSGRSEGNLHVHKDEADKMRAAASDALQMRAFGSVENPAEGAREMRGMKLRDIAIECLQRSGVTHAYRLDDDELLRRALSPESQFASILSDTVNKSMARGNQIAQTTFERWTSIGSNPDFKGATHYQISEAGDLTRMSETGEFTFDELKDQGVKKSIATFGKKFGFTRQAMINDDLGILTKIPMLYVQSARRGINKLVYQQLTNNPTIFDNKPLFHADHGNLGTAGALSNKTLSEMKTLMKRQKGIAGKQALNIAPKFLIVPPELENEALQLLTSMALPGQQNAGVNNIWRNALELIVDAELEADESNLLNYFLAADPMLSDTIEVTYLNGDDMPKLESRMGFDFLGMEWRIYMDYGVTVTDFKGLAKNNGVTLG
;
A
#
# COMPACT_ATOMS: atom_id res chain seq x y z
N MET A 1 -60.19 46.76 40.71
CA MET A 1 -58.86 47.39 40.51
C MET A 1 -57.85 46.49 41.18
N ASP A 2 -56.74 46.21 40.51
CA ASP A 2 -55.72 45.32 41.06
C ASP A 2 -55.14 45.94 42.34
N LYS A 3 -54.97 45.18 43.42
CA LYS A 3 -54.48 45.72 44.71
C LYS A 3 -53.12 46.41 44.53
N LYS A 4 -52.30 45.91 43.59
CA LYS A 4 -51.04 46.51 43.17
C LYS A 4 -51.20 47.87 42.48
N GLU A 5 -52.24 48.05 41.66
CA GLU A 5 -52.55 49.33 41.02
C GLU A 5 -53.04 50.38 42.02
N LEU A 6 -53.88 49.97 42.98
CA LEU A 6 -54.36 50.82 44.07
C LEU A 6 -53.21 51.29 44.98
N LEU A 7 -52.28 50.40 45.31
CA LEU A 7 -51.06 50.75 46.03
C LEU A 7 -50.22 51.78 45.26
N LYS A 8 -50.05 51.58 43.95
CA LYS A 8 -49.29 52.50 43.09
C LYS A 8 -49.93 53.89 43.03
N GLN A 9 -51.26 53.97 42.91
CA GLN A 9 -51.98 55.25 42.91
C GLN A 9 -51.86 55.98 44.26
N LYS A 10 -52.00 55.28 45.38
CA LYS A 10 -51.86 55.89 46.71
C LYS A 10 -50.44 56.37 46.99
N ALA A 11 -49.42 55.58 46.58
CA ALA A 11 -48.02 55.99 46.68
C ALA A 11 -47.71 57.23 45.82
N GLN A 12 -48.27 57.31 44.61
CA GLN A 12 -48.13 58.49 43.74
C GLN A 12 -48.82 59.73 44.35
N ARG A 13 -50.00 59.58 44.94
CA ARG A 13 -50.69 60.67 45.64
C ARG A 13 -49.87 61.18 46.82
N GLN A 14 -49.29 60.27 47.58
CA GLN A 14 -48.41 60.58 48.70
C GLN A 14 -47.14 61.34 48.26
N GLN A 15 -46.51 60.91 47.16
CA GLN A 15 -45.37 61.62 46.57
C GLN A 15 -45.75 63.03 46.08
N ALA A 16 -46.91 63.18 45.43
CA ALA A 16 -47.38 64.48 44.96
C ALA A 16 -47.60 65.48 46.11
N LEU A 17 -48.04 65.03 47.29
CA LEU A 17 -48.16 65.88 48.48
C LEU A 17 -46.79 66.37 48.98
N LEU A 18 -45.78 65.49 48.99
CA LEU A 18 -44.40 65.87 49.35
C LEU A 18 -43.81 66.86 48.33
N ASP A 19 -44.04 66.63 47.04
CA ASP A 19 -43.52 67.48 45.97
C ASP A 19 -44.20 68.85 45.97
N ALA A 20 -45.50 68.93 46.26
CA ALA A 20 -46.23 70.18 46.42
C ALA A 20 -45.70 71.02 47.60
N ALA A 21 -45.36 70.38 48.73
CA ALA A 21 -44.76 71.06 49.88
C ALA A 21 -43.34 71.56 49.58
N LYS A 22 -42.50 70.73 48.93
CA LYS A 22 -41.15 71.10 48.51
C LYS A 22 -41.12 72.27 47.53
N ASN A 23 -42.00 72.26 46.52
CA ASN A 23 -42.06 73.34 45.53
C ASN A 23 -42.49 74.68 46.16
N GLY A 24 -43.26 74.65 47.26
CA GLY A 24 -43.63 75.84 48.02
C GLY A 24 -42.60 76.29 49.06
N ASN A 25 -41.45 75.59 49.18
CA ASN A 25 -40.42 75.80 50.21
C ASN A 25 -41.00 75.94 51.63
N ARG A 26 -42.09 75.19 51.92
CA ARG A 26 -42.83 75.19 53.19
C ARG A 26 -42.88 73.78 53.77
N ALA A 27 -43.00 73.66 55.09
CA ALA A 27 -43.35 72.39 55.72
C ALA A 27 -44.80 72.01 55.35
N LEU A 28 -45.12 70.70 55.33
CA LEU A 28 -46.49 70.24 55.13
C LEU A 28 -47.40 70.85 56.20
N SER A 29 -48.54 71.38 55.78
CA SER A 29 -49.61 71.85 56.66
C SER A 29 -50.13 70.69 57.53
N ASP A 30 -50.64 70.98 58.74
CA ASP A 30 -51.17 69.95 59.65
C ASP A 30 -52.23 69.05 58.99
N VAL A 31 -53.03 69.60 58.07
CA VAL A 31 -54.03 68.84 57.30
C VAL A 31 -53.37 67.92 56.26
N GLU A 32 -52.30 68.38 55.61
CA GLU A 32 -51.55 67.60 54.62
C GLU A 32 -50.72 66.49 55.29
N GLN A 33 -50.22 66.73 56.51
CA GLN A 33 -49.53 65.71 57.31
C GLN A 33 -50.49 64.58 57.73
N LEU A 34 -51.71 64.91 58.15
CA LEU A 34 -52.74 63.90 58.47
C LEU A 34 -53.15 63.07 57.24
N GLU A 35 -53.31 63.70 56.07
CA GLU A 35 -53.57 62.99 54.82
C GLU A 35 -52.39 62.07 54.47
N PHE A 36 -51.15 62.54 54.60
CA PHE A 36 -49.96 61.73 54.38
C PHE A 36 -49.87 60.51 55.30
N GLU A 37 -50.12 60.69 56.59
CA GLU A 37 -50.12 59.59 57.57
C GLU A 37 -51.23 58.58 57.31
N SER A 38 -52.43 59.03 56.91
CA SER A 38 -53.51 58.12 56.51
C SER A 38 -53.15 57.30 55.27
N LEU A 39 -52.56 57.93 54.26
CA LEU A 39 -52.12 57.26 53.03
C LEU A 39 -51.00 56.25 53.33
N GLN A 40 -50.07 56.60 54.22
CA GLN A 40 -49.00 55.69 54.65
C GLN A 40 -49.57 54.43 55.32
N ARG A 41 -50.52 54.57 56.24
CA ARG A 41 -51.17 53.42 56.90
C ARG A 41 -51.90 52.53 55.90
N GLU A 42 -52.62 53.12 54.94
CA GLU A 42 -53.34 52.38 53.91
C GLU A 42 -52.39 51.66 52.93
N ILE A 43 -51.24 52.26 52.60
CA ILE A 43 -50.21 51.63 51.78
C ILE A 43 -49.61 50.42 52.51
N ASP A 44 -49.32 50.56 53.80
CA ASP A 44 -48.72 49.49 54.59
C ASP A 44 -49.70 48.32 54.81
N THR A 45 -51.00 48.59 54.97
CA THR A 45 -52.04 47.53 54.98
C THR A 45 -52.15 46.84 53.62
N LEU A 46 -52.16 47.60 52.52
CA LEU A 46 -52.26 47.01 51.17
C LEU A 46 -51.03 46.15 50.84
N LYS A 47 -49.83 46.56 51.26
CA LYS A 47 -48.61 45.76 51.08
C LYS A 47 -48.71 44.40 51.79
N ARG A 48 -49.16 44.38 53.04
CA ARG A 48 -49.32 43.14 53.81
C ARG A 48 -50.33 42.20 53.17
N GLU A 49 -51.47 42.73 52.71
CA GLU A 49 -52.50 41.92 52.05
C GLU A 49 -52.02 41.33 50.71
N ILE A 50 -51.18 42.05 49.95
CA ILE A 50 -50.60 41.54 48.71
C ILE A 50 -49.59 40.42 49.00
N GLU A 51 -48.74 40.58 50.01
CA GLU A 51 -47.76 39.56 50.39
C GLU A 51 -48.44 38.27 50.90
N GLU A 52 -49.53 38.38 51.67
CA GLU A 52 -50.34 37.23 52.09
C GLU A 52 -51.03 36.53 50.91
N GLN A 53 -51.53 37.28 49.93
CA GLN A 53 -52.12 36.72 48.71
C GLN A 53 -51.07 35.99 47.85
N GLU A 54 -49.86 36.55 47.72
CA GLU A 54 -48.78 35.93 46.96
C GLU A 54 -48.26 34.63 47.62
N ARG A 55 -48.14 34.59 48.96
CA ARG A 55 -47.80 33.34 49.68
C ARG A 55 -48.88 32.28 49.56
N ALA A 56 -50.16 32.67 49.56
CA ALA A 56 -51.28 31.73 49.37
C ALA A 56 -51.35 31.20 47.94
N GLN A 57 -51.01 32.02 46.93
CA GLN A 57 -50.94 31.61 45.53
C GLN A 57 -49.74 30.69 45.26
N SER A 58 -48.54 31.01 45.79
CA SER A 58 -47.35 30.18 45.57
C SER A 58 -47.53 28.77 46.15
N GLY A 59 -48.13 28.65 47.35
CA GLY A 59 -48.40 27.35 47.96
C GLY A 59 -49.39 26.49 47.16
N ASN A 60 -50.41 27.10 46.57
CA ASN A 60 -51.36 26.37 45.72
C ASN A 60 -50.75 25.97 44.36
N ASP A 61 -49.91 26.81 43.78
CA ASP A 61 -49.21 26.51 42.52
C ASP A 61 -48.20 25.37 42.68
N ASP A 62 -47.48 25.32 43.80
CA ASP A 62 -46.53 24.25 44.09
C ASP A 62 -47.24 22.90 44.33
N VAL A 63 -48.38 22.91 45.02
CA VAL A 63 -49.24 21.72 45.17
C VAL A 63 -49.82 21.26 43.84
N GLN A 64 -50.24 22.20 42.98
CA GLN A 64 -50.73 21.87 41.63
C GLN A 64 -49.63 21.33 40.72
N ARG A 65 -48.40 21.85 40.80
CA ARG A 65 -47.24 21.32 40.07
C ARG A 65 -46.88 19.92 40.53
N ALA A 66 -46.87 19.67 41.85
CA ALA A 66 -46.61 18.35 42.40
C ALA A 66 -47.68 17.31 41.96
N LEU A 67 -48.96 17.70 41.97
CA LEU A 67 -50.06 16.85 41.48
C LEU A 67 -50.00 16.59 39.98
N LYS A 68 -49.59 17.58 39.16
CA LYS A 68 -49.39 17.38 37.72
C LYS A 68 -48.22 16.44 37.45
N ALA A 69 -47.10 16.61 38.14
CA ALA A 69 -45.94 15.73 38.03
C ALA A 69 -46.26 14.27 38.41
N GLU A 70 -47.06 14.05 39.47
CA GLU A 70 -47.54 12.71 39.84
C GLU A 70 -48.47 12.09 38.77
N ARG A 71 -49.37 12.88 38.19
CA ARG A 71 -50.23 12.41 37.09
C ARG A 71 -49.43 12.06 35.84
N GLU A 72 -48.44 12.86 35.48
CA GLU A 72 -47.55 12.60 34.35
C GLU A 72 -46.69 11.36 34.59
N ARG A 73 -46.16 11.17 35.81
CA ARG A 73 -45.46 9.93 36.21
C ARG A 73 -46.37 8.71 36.05
N TYR A 74 -47.59 8.80 36.54
CA TYR A 74 -48.55 7.69 36.46
C TYR A 74 -48.88 7.36 35.00
N ALA A 75 -49.15 8.36 34.17
CA ALA A 75 -49.42 8.19 32.75
C ALA A 75 -48.25 7.53 32.00
N ALA A 76 -47.01 7.97 32.25
CA ALA A 76 -45.81 7.39 31.65
C ALA A 76 -45.62 5.92 32.05
N ILE A 77 -45.86 5.56 33.31
CA ILE A 77 -45.77 4.17 33.77
C ILE A 77 -46.83 3.29 33.09
N VAL A 78 -48.06 3.80 32.91
CA VAL A 78 -49.11 3.07 32.18
C VAL A 78 -48.68 2.77 30.74
N GLU A 79 -48.12 3.76 30.06
CA GLU A 79 -47.70 3.64 28.67
C GLU A 79 -46.55 2.64 28.50
N ILE A 80 -45.52 2.73 29.36
CA ILE A 80 -44.39 1.79 29.37
C ILE A 80 -44.86 0.35 29.62
N CYS A 81 -45.72 0.15 30.62
CA CYS A 81 -46.29 -1.17 30.90
C CYS A 81 -47.17 -1.68 29.75
N GLY A 82 -47.93 -0.81 29.08
CA GLY A 82 -48.76 -1.17 27.92
C GLY A 82 -47.94 -1.60 26.69
N VAL A 83 -46.84 -0.90 26.40
CA VAL A 83 -45.92 -1.27 25.32
C VAL A 83 -45.19 -2.59 25.64
N ALA A 84 -44.83 -2.79 26.91
CA ALA A 84 -44.21 -4.03 27.35
C ALA A 84 -45.18 -5.24 27.26
N SER A 85 -46.45 -5.06 27.62
CA SER A 85 -47.45 -6.13 27.51
C SER A 85 -47.75 -6.51 26.06
N GLN A 86 -47.75 -5.54 25.13
CA GLN A 86 -47.91 -5.82 23.69
C GLN A 86 -46.77 -6.67 23.11
N ARG A 87 -45.60 -6.66 23.74
CA ARG A 87 -44.43 -7.46 23.36
C ARG A 87 -44.29 -8.76 24.17
N GLY A 88 -45.34 -9.15 24.92
CA GLY A 88 -45.41 -10.45 25.61
C GLY A 88 -44.91 -10.48 27.06
N LEU A 89 -44.63 -9.31 27.66
CA LEU A 89 -44.23 -9.20 29.07
C LEU A 89 -45.40 -8.77 29.95
N GLU A 90 -45.96 -9.71 30.71
CA GLU A 90 -46.92 -9.37 31.77
C GLU A 90 -46.18 -8.70 32.94
N LEU A 91 -46.53 -7.44 33.20
CA LEU A 91 -45.96 -6.64 34.27
C LEU A 91 -47.09 -6.10 35.14
N ASP A 92 -46.98 -6.30 36.45
CA ASP A 92 -47.94 -5.78 37.42
C ASP A 92 -47.76 -4.28 37.61
N MET A 93 -48.50 -3.51 36.80
CA MET A 93 -48.56 -2.05 36.87
C MET A 93 -48.80 -1.54 38.29
N GLN A 94 -49.64 -2.23 39.08
CA GLN A 94 -49.97 -1.82 40.44
C GLN A 94 -48.80 -1.93 41.42
N ASP A 95 -47.81 -2.79 41.18
CA ASP A 95 -46.65 -2.95 42.06
C ASP A 95 -45.69 -1.75 41.93
N PHE A 96 -45.44 -1.30 40.69
CA PHE A 96 -44.59 -0.14 40.41
C PHE A 96 -45.13 1.15 41.04
N ILE A 97 -46.46 1.31 41.01
CA ILE A 97 -47.16 2.45 41.61
C ILE A 97 -47.09 2.39 43.15
N LYS A 98 -47.32 1.23 43.76
CA LYS A 98 -47.25 1.07 45.22
C LYS A 98 -45.85 1.29 45.76
N ARG A 99 -44.82 0.92 45.01
CA ARG A 99 -43.41 1.10 45.38
C ARG A 99 -42.89 2.53 45.14
N GLY A 100 -43.67 3.40 44.51
CA GLY A 100 -43.33 4.81 44.30
C GLY A 100 -42.11 5.04 43.41
N LEU A 101 -41.78 4.09 42.53
CA LEU A 101 -40.59 4.14 41.70
C LEU A 101 -40.66 5.27 40.67
N SER A 102 -39.50 5.82 40.32
CA SER A 102 -39.40 6.82 39.25
C SER A 102 -39.53 6.18 37.86
N VAL A 103 -39.93 6.97 36.86
CA VAL A 103 -40.12 6.50 35.47
C VAL A 103 -38.84 5.84 34.91
N GLU A 104 -37.66 6.39 35.24
CA GLU A 104 -36.36 5.87 34.83
C GLU A 104 -36.06 4.49 35.43
N GLN A 105 -36.42 4.27 36.70
CA GLN A 105 -36.24 2.99 37.38
C GLN A 105 -37.17 1.91 36.82
N VAL A 106 -38.42 2.28 36.49
CA VAL A 106 -39.36 1.37 35.83
C VAL A 106 -38.84 0.98 34.44
N ASN A 107 -38.36 1.95 33.64
CA ASN A 107 -37.74 1.66 32.34
C ASN A 107 -36.53 0.73 32.46
N ALA A 108 -35.66 0.93 33.45
CA ALA A 108 -34.50 0.07 33.67
C ALA A 108 -34.88 -1.36 34.06
N GLU A 109 -35.91 -1.56 34.91
CA GLU A 109 -36.40 -2.90 35.26
C GLU A 109 -37.09 -3.59 34.07
N VAL A 110 -37.88 -2.85 33.28
CA VAL A 110 -38.52 -3.37 32.06
C VAL A 110 -37.46 -3.79 31.04
N LEU A 111 -36.44 -2.97 30.79
CA LEU A 111 -35.33 -3.30 29.89
C LEU A 111 -34.53 -4.51 30.35
N LYS A 112 -34.26 -4.65 31.65
CA LYS A 112 -33.60 -5.85 32.21
C LYS A 112 -34.43 -7.11 31.98
N ARG A 113 -35.76 -7.04 32.15
CA ARG A 113 -36.66 -8.17 31.88
C ARG A 113 -36.71 -8.51 30.38
N PHE A 114 -36.70 -7.52 29.50
CA PHE A 114 -36.55 -7.73 28.06
C PHE A 114 -35.23 -8.43 27.70
N MET A 115 -34.11 -8.01 28.29
CA MET A 115 -32.80 -8.65 28.08
C MET A 115 -32.75 -10.09 28.61
N SER A 116 -33.58 -10.44 29.59
CA SER A 116 -33.66 -11.81 30.11
C SER A 116 -34.57 -12.74 29.29
N MET A 117 -35.60 -12.20 28.62
CA MET A 117 -36.46 -12.99 27.72
C MET A 117 -35.88 -13.13 26.31
N ASN A 118 -35.28 -12.05 25.80
CA ASN A 118 -34.47 -12.09 24.60
C ASN A 118 -33.01 -12.21 25.05
N GLU A 119 -32.57 -13.44 25.35
CA GLU A 119 -31.14 -13.72 25.31
C GLU A 119 -30.62 -13.17 23.96
N PRO A 120 -29.52 -12.39 23.94
CA PRO A 120 -28.89 -12.03 22.69
C PRO A 120 -28.63 -13.36 21.99
N ILE A 121 -29.17 -13.53 20.78
CA ILE A 121 -28.97 -14.73 19.96
C ILE A 121 -27.47 -14.99 19.99
N SER A 122 -27.05 -15.96 20.79
CA SER A 122 -25.66 -16.38 20.80
C SER A 122 -25.42 -16.82 19.36
N SER A 123 -24.40 -16.25 18.75
CA SER A 123 -23.83 -16.64 17.46
C SER A 123 -23.36 -18.09 17.52
N GLY A 124 -24.32 -19.01 17.58
CA GLY A 124 -24.13 -20.41 17.90
C GLY A 124 -25.21 -21.19 17.18
N ARG A 125 -24.83 -21.72 16.02
CA ARG A 125 -25.58 -22.63 15.12
C ARG A 125 -26.56 -21.98 14.15
N SER A 126 -26.00 -21.20 13.24
CA SER A 126 -26.27 -21.38 11.82
C SER A 126 -24.90 -21.30 11.12
N GLU A 127 -24.54 -22.36 10.40
CA GLU A 127 -23.34 -22.40 9.55
C GLU A 127 -23.51 -21.43 8.37
N GLY A 128 -23.38 -20.15 8.68
CA GLY A 128 -23.49 -19.05 7.77
C GLY A 128 -22.79 -17.86 8.41
N ASN A 129 -21.49 -18.05 8.65
CA ASN A 129 -20.60 -16.97 9.01
C ASN A 129 -20.54 -16.00 7.82
N LEU A 130 -21.54 -15.11 7.69
CA LEU A 130 -21.59 -14.03 6.72
C LEU A 130 -20.61 -12.94 7.15
N HIS A 131 -19.34 -13.30 7.17
CA HIS A 131 -18.30 -12.36 6.81
C HIS A 131 -18.49 -12.05 5.33
N VAL A 132 -18.62 -10.78 4.96
CA VAL A 132 -18.52 -10.34 3.57
C VAL A 132 -17.07 -10.52 3.12
N HIS A 133 -16.66 -11.78 2.92
CA HIS A 133 -15.38 -12.15 2.35
C HIS A 133 -15.50 -12.02 0.84
N LYS A 134 -15.28 -10.82 0.29
CA LYS A 134 -15.31 -10.53 -1.16
C LYS A 134 -16.69 -10.74 -1.82
N ASP A 135 -16.97 -9.94 -2.84
CA ASP A 135 -18.18 -10.06 -3.64
C ASP A 135 -18.23 -11.44 -4.32
N GLU A 136 -19.42 -12.01 -4.53
CA GLU A 136 -19.59 -13.33 -5.16
C GLU A 136 -18.95 -13.33 -6.57
N ALA A 137 -19.04 -12.20 -7.27
CA ALA A 137 -18.38 -11.96 -8.55
C ALA A 137 -16.85 -12.06 -8.47
N ASP A 138 -16.24 -11.56 -7.39
CA ASP A 138 -14.79 -11.62 -7.20
C ASP A 138 -14.32 -13.03 -6.83
N LYS A 139 -15.11 -13.78 -6.05
CA LYS A 139 -14.84 -15.19 -5.77
C LYS A 139 -14.89 -16.03 -7.04
N MET A 140 -15.90 -15.82 -7.88
CA MET A 140 -16.02 -16.50 -9.16
C MET A 140 -14.87 -16.11 -10.10
N ARG A 141 -14.48 -14.83 -10.14
CA ARG A 141 -13.33 -14.39 -10.96
C ARG A 141 -12.05 -15.10 -10.54
N ALA A 142 -11.80 -15.19 -9.23
CA ALA A 142 -10.66 -15.92 -8.70
C ALA A 142 -10.74 -17.42 -9.02
N ALA A 143 -11.90 -18.05 -8.83
CA ALA A 143 -12.14 -19.47 -9.12
C ALA A 143 -11.96 -19.80 -10.60
N ALA A 144 -12.55 -19.00 -11.50
CA ALA A 144 -12.46 -19.20 -12.95
C ALA A 144 -11.03 -18.96 -13.47
N SER A 145 -10.34 -17.92 -12.99
CA SER A 145 -8.95 -17.66 -13.40
C SER A 145 -7.98 -18.75 -12.92
N ASP A 146 -8.20 -19.30 -11.73
CA ASP A 146 -7.42 -20.43 -11.20
C ASP A 146 -7.77 -21.73 -11.92
N ALA A 147 -9.04 -21.97 -12.25
CA ALA A 147 -9.49 -23.12 -13.04
C ALA A 147 -8.80 -23.15 -14.41
N LEU A 148 -8.74 -22.01 -15.09
CA LEU A 148 -8.03 -21.86 -16.37
C LEU A 148 -6.54 -22.15 -16.21
N GLN A 149 -5.89 -21.65 -15.15
CA GLN A 149 -4.48 -21.99 -14.90
C GLN A 149 -4.26 -23.46 -14.55
N MET A 150 -5.14 -24.10 -13.77
CA MET A 150 -5.07 -25.53 -13.49
C MET A 150 -5.22 -26.39 -14.73
N ARG A 151 -5.98 -25.90 -15.72
CA ARG A 151 -6.13 -26.57 -17.00
C ARG A 151 -4.85 -26.43 -17.84
N ALA A 152 -4.20 -25.26 -17.81
CA ALA A 152 -2.94 -25.04 -18.54
C ALA A 152 -1.71 -25.72 -17.90
N PHE A 153 -1.61 -25.70 -16.56
CA PHE A 153 -0.39 -26.07 -15.83
C PHE A 153 -0.56 -27.26 -14.87
N GLY A 154 -1.78 -27.79 -14.74
CA GLY A 154 -2.09 -28.92 -13.85
C GLY A 154 -2.37 -28.51 -12.41
N SER A 155 -1.45 -27.77 -11.78
CA SER A 155 -1.58 -27.30 -10.39
C SER A 155 -1.29 -25.81 -10.24
N VAL A 156 -2.03 -25.19 -9.32
CA VAL A 156 -1.92 -23.79 -8.88
C VAL A 156 -1.68 -23.81 -7.38
N GLU A 157 -0.75 -22.99 -6.90
CA GLU A 157 -0.52 -22.79 -5.47
C GLU A 157 -1.73 -22.07 -4.87
N ASN A 158 -2.35 -22.66 -3.86
CA ASN A 158 -3.54 -22.15 -3.16
C ASN A 158 -4.73 -21.82 -4.10
N PRO A 159 -5.44 -22.85 -4.61
CA PRO A 159 -6.64 -22.65 -5.40
C PRO A 159 -7.72 -21.85 -4.67
N ALA A 160 -8.37 -20.92 -5.37
CA ALA A 160 -9.64 -20.39 -4.91
C ALA A 160 -10.71 -21.50 -4.77
N GLU A 161 -11.61 -21.33 -3.81
CA GLU A 161 -12.75 -22.22 -3.59
C GLU A 161 -13.64 -22.27 -4.86
N GLY A 162 -14.00 -23.47 -5.33
CA GLY A 162 -14.72 -23.67 -6.59
C GLY A 162 -13.85 -23.79 -7.86
N ALA A 163 -12.54 -23.49 -7.82
CA ALA A 163 -11.67 -23.56 -9.00
C ALA A 163 -11.56 -24.98 -9.61
N ARG A 164 -11.66 -26.02 -8.78
CA ARG A 164 -11.61 -27.42 -9.24
C ARG A 164 -12.86 -27.83 -10.02
N GLU A 165 -14.01 -27.27 -9.67
CA GLU A 165 -15.29 -27.54 -10.33
C GLU A 165 -15.35 -26.89 -11.71
N MET A 166 -14.82 -25.67 -11.81
CA MET A 166 -14.74 -24.91 -13.06
C MET A 166 -13.63 -25.40 -14.01
N ARG A 167 -12.69 -26.24 -13.53
CA ARG A 167 -11.54 -26.73 -14.33
C ARG A 167 -11.97 -27.45 -15.63
N GLY A 168 -13.12 -28.14 -15.59
CA GLY A 168 -13.65 -28.89 -16.74
C GLY A 168 -14.39 -28.05 -17.77
N MET A 169 -14.69 -26.78 -17.48
CA MET A 169 -15.47 -25.92 -18.37
C MET A 169 -14.63 -25.40 -19.54
N LYS A 170 -15.24 -25.25 -20.71
CA LYS A 170 -14.62 -24.56 -21.85
C LYS A 170 -14.69 -23.05 -21.64
N LEU A 171 -13.83 -22.28 -22.34
CA LEU A 171 -13.92 -20.81 -22.33
C LEU A 171 -15.32 -20.31 -22.72
N ARG A 172 -15.98 -20.99 -23.65
CA ARG A 172 -17.38 -20.73 -24.04
C ARG A 172 -18.36 -20.91 -22.88
N ASP A 173 -18.24 -21.98 -22.10
CA ASP A 173 -19.17 -22.27 -21.00
C ASP A 173 -18.98 -21.26 -19.85
N ILE A 174 -17.72 -20.87 -19.58
CA ILE A 174 -17.40 -19.80 -18.62
C ILE A 174 -17.99 -18.47 -19.08
N ALA A 175 -17.93 -18.15 -20.38
CA ALA A 175 -18.55 -16.95 -20.94
C ALA A 175 -20.09 -16.98 -20.82
N ILE A 176 -20.73 -18.14 -21.02
CA ILE A 176 -22.17 -18.32 -20.82
C ILE A 176 -22.55 -18.06 -19.36
N GLU A 177 -21.80 -18.64 -18.41
CA GLU A 177 -22.07 -18.46 -16.98
C GLU A 177 -21.92 -16.98 -16.57
N CYS A 178 -20.89 -16.30 -17.05
CA CYS A 178 -20.70 -14.86 -16.81
C CYS A 178 -21.87 -14.03 -17.36
N LEU A 179 -22.34 -14.32 -18.58
CA LEU A 179 -23.46 -13.61 -19.20
C LEU A 179 -24.81 -13.90 -18.53
N GLN A 180 -25.03 -15.15 -18.11
CA GLN A 180 -26.25 -15.52 -17.37
C GLN A 180 -26.32 -14.78 -16.03
N ARG A 181 -25.20 -14.69 -15.32
CA ARG A 181 -25.10 -13.95 -14.05
C ARG A 181 -25.24 -12.44 -14.24
N SER A 182 -24.81 -11.89 -15.39
CA SER A 182 -25.05 -10.49 -15.75
C SER A 182 -26.48 -10.20 -16.22
N GLY A 183 -27.41 -11.16 -16.10
CA GLY A 183 -28.83 -10.99 -16.42
C GLY A 183 -29.21 -11.27 -17.88
N VAL A 184 -28.28 -11.77 -18.71
CA VAL A 184 -28.60 -12.16 -20.10
C VAL A 184 -29.30 -13.52 -20.09
N THR A 185 -30.61 -13.50 -20.26
CA THR A 185 -31.42 -14.72 -20.37
C THR A 185 -31.02 -15.54 -21.61
N HIS A 186 -30.93 -16.85 -21.45
CA HIS A 186 -30.65 -17.80 -22.55
C HIS A 186 -29.32 -17.60 -23.28
N ALA A 187 -28.26 -17.16 -22.58
CA ALA A 187 -26.93 -17.00 -23.20
C ALA A 187 -26.39 -18.27 -23.89
N TYR A 188 -26.80 -19.47 -23.44
CA TYR A 188 -26.46 -20.76 -24.06
C TYR A 188 -27.06 -20.99 -25.46
N ARG A 189 -28.05 -20.20 -25.87
CA ARG A 189 -28.70 -20.28 -27.20
C ARG A 189 -28.10 -19.31 -28.21
N LEU A 190 -27.19 -18.43 -27.78
CA LEU A 190 -26.57 -17.45 -28.65
C LEU A 190 -25.63 -18.12 -29.64
N ASP A 191 -25.54 -17.55 -30.83
CA ASP A 191 -24.46 -17.90 -31.76
C ASP A 191 -23.11 -17.49 -31.15
N ASP A 192 -22.05 -18.22 -31.50
CA ASP A 192 -20.74 -18.04 -30.89
C ASP A 192 -20.18 -16.62 -31.13
N ASP A 193 -20.55 -15.96 -32.24
CA ASP A 193 -20.16 -14.58 -32.50
C ASP A 193 -20.89 -13.57 -31.60
N GLU A 194 -22.19 -13.76 -31.42
CA GLU A 194 -23.01 -12.87 -30.61
C GLU A 194 -22.67 -13.03 -29.11
N LEU A 195 -22.37 -14.26 -28.70
CA LEU A 195 -21.85 -14.60 -27.39
C LEU A 195 -20.49 -13.91 -27.14
N LEU A 196 -19.55 -14.02 -28.07
CA LEU A 196 -18.24 -13.36 -28.02
C LEU A 196 -18.37 -11.84 -27.84
N ARG A 197 -19.19 -11.22 -28.69
CA ARG A 197 -19.36 -9.78 -28.70
C ARG A 197 -19.94 -9.26 -27.39
N ARG A 198 -20.87 -10.00 -26.79
CA ARG A 198 -21.42 -9.66 -25.47
C ARG A 198 -20.43 -9.94 -24.34
N ALA A 199 -19.77 -11.11 -24.36
CA ALA A 199 -18.86 -11.55 -23.31
C ALA A 199 -17.55 -10.74 -23.26
N LEU A 200 -17.13 -10.14 -24.37
CA LEU A 200 -15.92 -9.30 -24.44
C LEU A 200 -16.21 -7.80 -24.26
N SER A 201 -17.39 -7.43 -23.78
CA SER A 201 -17.68 -6.04 -23.42
C SER A 201 -16.75 -5.57 -22.27
N PRO A 202 -16.34 -4.29 -22.22
CA PRO A 202 -15.45 -3.79 -21.17
C PRO A 202 -15.93 -4.03 -19.74
N GLU A 203 -17.25 -4.06 -19.53
CA GLU A 203 -17.89 -4.28 -18.23
C GLU A 203 -18.13 -5.78 -17.92
N SER A 204 -17.77 -6.68 -18.83
CA SER A 204 -18.03 -8.10 -18.68
C SER A 204 -17.04 -8.75 -17.72
N GLN A 205 -17.57 -9.54 -16.78
CA GLN A 205 -16.78 -10.36 -15.86
C GLN A 205 -15.86 -11.34 -16.60
N PHE A 206 -16.25 -11.80 -17.79
CA PHE A 206 -15.45 -12.71 -18.60
C PHE A 206 -14.13 -12.07 -19.08
N ALA A 207 -14.16 -10.81 -19.52
CA ALA A 207 -12.94 -10.08 -19.92
C ALA A 207 -11.98 -9.87 -18.75
N SER A 208 -12.52 -9.65 -17.54
CA SER A 208 -11.72 -9.57 -16.31
C SER A 208 -11.09 -10.92 -15.95
N ILE A 209 -11.82 -12.05 -16.07
CA ILE A 209 -11.28 -13.39 -15.84
C ILE A 209 -10.10 -13.70 -16.78
N LEU A 210 -10.24 -13.34 -18.07
CA LEU A 210 -9.18 -13.51 -19.05
C LEU A 210 -7.95 -12.69 -18.67
N SER A 211 -8.14 -11.42 -18.29
CA SER A 211 -7.05 -10.54 -17.88
C SER A 211 -6.34 -11.03 -16.61
N ASP A 212 -7.08 -11.51 -15.60
CA ASP A 212 -6.51 -12.11 -14.38
C ASP A 212 -5.73 -13.39 -14.68
N THR A 213 -6.23 -14.23 -15.59
CA THR A 213 -5.54 -15.45 -16.02
C THR A 213 -4.22 -15.12 -16.71
N VAL A 214 -4.21 -14.11 -17.58
CA VAL A 214 -2.99 -13.62 -18.23
C VAL A 214 -2.01 -13.06 -17.20
N ASN A 215 -2.46 -12.20 -16.28
CA ASN A 215 -1.61 -11.61 -15.24
C ASN A 215 -0.97 -12.69 -14.34
N LYS A 216 -1.74 -13.68 -13.91
CA LYS A 216 -1.20 -14.81 -13.11
C LYS A 216 -0.22 -15.67 -13.92
N SER A 217 -0.49 -15.89 -15.21
CA SER A 217 0.48 -16.57 -16.09
C SER A 217 1.78 -15.78 -16.23
N MET A 218 1.71 -14.45 -16.31
CA MET A 218 2.88 -13.57 -16.36
C MET A 218 3.70 -13.65 -15.07
N ALA A 219 3.05 -13.60 -13.91
CA ALA A 219 3.72 -13.75 -12.61
C ALA A 219 4.49 -15.08 -12.51
N ARG A 220 3.89 -16.19 -12.97
CA ARG A 220 4.56 -17.49 -13.05
C ARG A 220 5.72 -17.48 -14.04
N GLY A 221 5.56 -16.83 -15.19
CA GLY A 221 6.62 -16.63 -16.17
C GLY A 221 7.83 -15.90 -15.60
N ASN A 222 7.59 -14.92 -14.73
CA ASN A 222 8.63 -14.16 -14.05
C ASN A 222 9.46 -15.04 -13.09
N GLN A 223 8.79 -15.88 -12.30
CA GLN A 223 9.45 -16.80 -11.36
C GLN A 223 10.31 -17.86 -12.06
N ILE A 224 9.92 -18.27 -13.26
CA ILE A 224 10.65 -19.30 -14.05
C ILE A 224 11.84 -18.68 -14.79
N ALA A 225 11.84 -17.37 -15.03
CA ALA A 225 12.93 -16.71 -15.73
C ALA A 225 14.23 -16.82 -14.92
N GLN A 226 15.17 -17.63 -15.41
CA GLN A 226 16.49 -17.79 -14.80
C GLN A 226 17.40 -16.68 -15.31
N THR A 227 17.32 -15.50 -14.71
CA THR A 227 18.25 -14.40 -14.97
C THR A 227 19.27 -14.25 -13.85
N THR A 228 20.50 -13.87 -14.19
CA THR A 228 21.61 -13.85 -13.24
C THR A 228 22.00 -12.45 -12.78
N PHE A 229 21.64 -11.42 -13.56
CA PHE A 229 21.99 -10.02 -13.30
C PHE A 229 21.52 -9.52 -11.91
N GLU A 230 20.37 -9.98 -11.43
CA GLU A 230 19.78 -9.55 -10.15
C GLU A 230 20.66 -9.86 -8.93
N ARG A 231 21.59 -10.82 -9.03
CA ARG A 231 22.45 -11.22 -7.91
C ARG A 231 23.55 -10.22 -7.59
N TRP A 232 24.04 -9.48 -8.59
CA TRP A 232 25.24 -8.65 -8.47
C TRP A 232 25.05 -7.18 -8.89
N THR A 233 23.97 -6.86 -9.59
CA THR A 233 23.60 -5.49 -9.95
C THR A 233 22.77 -4.82 -8.84
N SER A 234 22.75 -3.50 -8.82
CA SER A 234 21.88 -2.73 -7.93
C SER A 234 20.55 -2.38 -8.62
N ILE A 235 19.53 -2.10 -7.80
CA ILE A 235 18.20 -1.72 -8.28
C ILE A 235 18.01 -0.21 -8.09
N GLY A 236 17.66 0.45 -9.18
CA GLY A 236 17.38 1.87 -9.27
C GLY A 236 15.91 2.19 -9.49
N SER A 237 15.50 3.40 -9.13
CA SER A 237 14.18 3.93 -9.46
C SER A 237 14.29 5.36 -9.98
N ASN A 238 13.60 5.65 -11.09
CA ASN A 238 13.46 7.01 -11.60
C ASN A 238 11.96 7.34 -11.78
N PRO A 239 11.49 8.53 -11.36
CA PRO A 239 10.08 8.89 -11.53
C PRO A 239 9.70 9.28 -12.96
N ASP A 240 10.67 9.70 -13.80
CA ASP A 240 10.42 10.13 -15.16
C ASP A 240 11.37 9.49 -16.20
N PHE A 241 11.08 9.73 -17.48
CA PHE A 241 11.92 9.28 -18.60
C PHE A 241 13.05 10.27 -18.93
N LYS A 242 13.13 11.40 -18.22
CA LYS A 242 14.18 12.38 -18.49
C LYS A 242 15.50 11.85 -17.98
N GLY A 243 16.59 12.30 -18.60
CA GLY A 243 17.93 12.01 -18.13
C GLY A 243 18.10 12.55 -16.70
N ALA A 244 18.09 11.67 -15.70
CA ALA A 244 18.33 12.04 -14.31
C ALA A 244 19.83 11.94 -14.03
N THR A 245 20.43 13.02 -13.53
CA THR A 245 21.82 13.00 -13.06
C THR A 245 21.84 12.58 -11.61
N HIS A 246 22.33 11.38 -11.34
CA HIS A 246 22.63 10.94 -9.99
C HIS A 246 24.06 11.35 -9.64
N TYR A 247 24.23 12.11 -8.57
CA TYR A 247 25.54 12.57 -8.12
C TYR A 247 26.08 11.60 -7.06
N GLN A 248 27.20 10.96 -7.35
CA GLN A 248 28.00 10.28 -6.35
C GLN A 248 28.90 11.31 -5.67
N ILE A 249 28.87 11.35 -4.33
CA ILE A 249 29.72 12.22 -3.53
C ILE A 249 30.97 11.44 -3.13
N SER A 250 32.13 12.08 -3.20
CA SER A 250 33.41 11.51 -2.78
C SER A 250 33.42 11.13 -1.30
N GLU A 251 34.30 10.19 -0.95
CA GLU A 251 34.71 9.93 0.43
C GLU A 251 35.32 11.18 1.07
N ALA A 252 35.14 11.31 2.39
CA ALA A 252 35.70 12.39 3.19
C ALA A 252 37.22 12.24 3.33
N GLY A 253 37.94 13.35 3.28
CA GLY A 253 39.39 13.41 3.47
C GLY A 253 39.85 12.89 4.84
N ASP A 254 41.15 12.58 4.94
CA ASP A 254 41.75 12.09 6.18
C ASP A 254 41.64 13.12 7.31
N LEU A 255 41.27 12.66 8.50
CA LEU A 255 41.27 13.48 9.71
C LEU A 255 42.71 13.85 10.09
N THR A 256 43.03 15.13 10.00
CA THR A 256 44.35 15.63 10.40
C THR A 256 44.45 15.77 11.92
N ARG A 257 45.63 15.45 12.47
CA ARG A 257 45.87 15.59 13.91
C ARG A 257 45.88 17.06 14.28
N MET A 258 44.90 17.49 15.06
CA MET A 258 44.81 18.86 15.57
C MET A 258 45.77 19.07 16.75
N SER A 259 46.34 20.27 16.82
CA SER A 259 46.98 20.79 18.04
C SER A 259 45.92 21.45 18.93
N GLU A 260 46.18 21.62 20.25
CA GLU A 260 45.21 22.18 21.21
C GLU A 260 44.72 23.60 20.86
N THR A 261 45.40 24.29 19.93
CA THR A 261 45.03 25.63 19.42
C THR A 261 44.79 25.65 17.91
N GLY A 262 44.70 24.50 17.24
CA GLY A 262 44.51 24.41 15.79
C GLY A 262 43.06 24.63 15.36
N GLU A 263 42.85 25.27 14.21
CA GLU A 263 41.52 25.48 13.60
C GLU A 263 41.12 24.27 12.72
N PHE A 264 39.82 23.97 12.64
CA PHE A 264 39.28 22.92 11.78
C PHE A 264 39.35 23.34 10.30
N THR A 265 40.04 22.57 9.47
CA THR A 265 40.02 22.76 8.01
C THR A 265 38.81 22.09 7.40
N PHE A 266 38.08 22.80 6.52
CA PHE A 266 37.01 22.22 5.73
C PHE A 266 37.55 21.20 4.71
N ASP A 267 36.80 20.12 4.53
CA ASP A 267 37.09 19.10 3.53
C ASP A 267 36.49 19.47 2.16
N GLU A 268 37.21 19.13 1.09
CA GLU A 268 36.77 19.36 -0.29
C GLU A 268 36.14 18.09 -0.85
N LEU A 269 34.83 17.92 -0.66
CA LEU A 269 34.07 16.83 -1.26
C LEU A 269 33.86 17.11 -2.75
N LYS A 270 34.28 16.17 -3.61
CA LYS A 270 34.00 16.20 -5.07
C LYS A 270 32.74 15.43 -5.38
N ASP A 271 31.98 15.89 -6.38
CA ASP A 271 30.81 15.20 -6.92
C ASP A 271 31.08 14.64 -8.32
N GLN A 272 30.39 13.55 -8.66
CA GLN A 272 30.46 12.92 -9.98
C GLN A 272 29.04 12.57 -10.45
N GLY A 273 28.59 13.23 -11.52
CA GLY A 273 27.25 13.05 -12.07
C GLY A 273 27.19 11.90 -13.09
N VAL A 274 26.34 10.91 -12.83
CA VAL A 274 26.00 9.82 -13.76
C VAL A 274 24.62 10.09 -14.36
N LYS A 275 24.53 10.14 -15.69
CA LYS A 275 23.24 10.32 -16.39
C LYS A 275 22.54 8.98 -16.56
N LYS A 276 21.33 8.87 -16.02
CA LYS A 276 20.46 7.71 -16.14
C LYS A 276 19.29 8.01 -17.07
N SER A 277 18.95 7.06 -17.94
CA SER A 277 17.79 7.16 -18.83
C SER A 277 17.11 5.82 -18.97
N ILE A 278 15.78 5.85 -19.05
CA ILE A 278 14.92 4.67 -19.17
C ILE A 278 14.30 4.65 -20.56
N ALA A 279 14.11 3.46 -21.13
CA ALA A 279 13.40 3.26 -22.38
C ALA A 279 12.24 2.26 -22.21
N THR A 280 11.18 2.44 -23.00
CA THR A 280 10.03 1.53 -23.01
C THR A 280 10.23 0.42 -24.02
N PHE A 281 10.16 -0.83 -23.57
CA PHE A 281 10.18 -2.02 -24.41
C PHE A 281 8.84 -2.71 -24.35
N GLY A 282 8.20 -2.95 -25.50
CA GLY A 282 6.87 -3.60 -25.51
C GLY A 282 6.50 -4.25 -26.83
N LYS A 283 5.53 -5.17 -26.76
CA LYS A 283 4.92 -5.86 -27.90
C LYS A 283 3.42 -6.00 -27.69
N LYS A 284 2.69 -6.21 -28.79
CA LYS A 284 1.26 -6.51 -28.79
C LYS A 284 1.03 -7.95 -29.22
N PHE A 285 0.03 -8.59 -28.63
CA PHE A 285 -0.46 -9.89 -29.06
C PHE A 285 -1.99 -9.91 -28.97
N GLY A 286 -2.62 -10.73 -29.81
CA GLY A 286 -4.07 -10.78 -29.94
C GLY A 286 -4.62 -12.17 -29.64
N PHE A 287 -5.82 -12.20 -29.07
CA PHE A 287 -6.63 -13.40 -28.96
C PHE A 287 -7.83 -13.27 -29.88
N THR A 288 -7.79 -14.09 -30.93
CA THR A 288 -8.74 -14.05 -32.03
C THR A 288 -10.00 -14.84 -31.69
N ARG A 289 -11.09 -14.55 -32.40
CA ARG A 289 -12.33 -15.35 -32.34
C ARG A 289 -12.08 -16.85 -32.52
N GLN A 290 -11.22 -17.24 -33.44
CA GLN A 290 -10.91 -18.65 -33.69
C GLN A 290 -10.27 -19.31 -32.46
N ALA A 291 -9.33 -18.62 -31.80
CA ALA A 291 -8.72 -19.11 -30.57
C ALA A 291 -9.72 -19.30 -29.44
N MET A 292 -10.76 -18.46 -29.35
CA MET A 292 -11.80 -18.63 -28.34
C MET A 292 -12.72 -19.82 -28.65
N ILE A 293 -13.14 -19.97 -29.91
CA ILE A 293 -14.01 -21.08 -30.33
C ILE A 293 -13.28 -22.42 -30.18
N ASN A 294 -11.98 -22.46 -30.51
CA ASN A 294 -11.14 -23.64 -30.38
C ASN A 294 -10.69 -23.91 -28.93
N ASP A 295 -11.05 -23.04 -27.97
CA ASP A 295 -10.64 -23.14 -26.56
C ASP A 295 -9.10 -23.17 -26.38
N ASP A 296 -8.39 -22.39 -27.21
CA ASP A 296 -6.92 -22.32 -27.27
C ASP A 296 -6.34 -21.55 -26.08
N LEU A 297 -6.40 -22.17 -24.91
CA LEU A 297 -5.90 -21.63 -23.65
C LEU A 297 -4.38 -21.36 -23.67
N GLY A 298 -3.65 -22.03 -24.57
CA GLY A 298 -2.22 -21.81 -24.78
C GLY A 298 -1.88 -20.36 -25.13
N ILE A 299 -2.75 -19.65 -25.85
CA ILE A 299 -2.55 -18.24 -26.20
C ILE A 299 -2.66 -17.34 -24.96
N LEU A 300 -3.55 -17.67 -24.03
CA LEU A 300 -3.76 -16.91 -22.79
C LEU A 300 -2.71 -17.20 -21.72
N THR A 301 -1.99 -18.33 -21.82
CA THR A 301 -1.12 -18.81 -20.75
C THR A 301 0.35 -18.90 -21.16
N LYS A 302 0.66 -19.50 -22.31
CA LYS A 302 2.05 -19.69 -22.75
C LYS A 302 2.64 -18.41 -23.36
N ILE A 303 1.88 -17.70 -24.19
CA ILE A 303 2.38 -16.50 -24.88
C ILE A 303 2.80 -15.39 -23.88
N PRO A 304 1.97 -15.02 -22.89
CA PRO A 304 2.36 -14.02 -21.89
C PRO A 304 3.60 -14.44 -21.09
N MET A 305 3.68 -15.72 -20.70
CA MET A 305 4.88 -16.26 -20.04
C MET A 305 6.14 -16.08 -20.88
N LEU A 306 6.10 -16.44 -22.16
CA LEU A 306 7.25 -16.30 -23.06
C LEU A 306 7.67 -14.84 -23.23
N TYR A 307 6.71 -13.90 -23.28
CA TYR A 307 7.03 -12.49 -23.34
C TYR A 307 7.67 -11.96 -22.06
N VAL A 308 7.19 -12.37 -20.88
CA VAL A 308 7.83 -12.01 -19.59
C VAL A 308 9.26 -12.55 -19.52
N GLN A 309 9.45 -13.82 -19.90
CA GLN A 309 10.78 -14.43 -19.97
C GLN A 309 11.68 -13.70 -20.99
N SER A 310 11.13 -13.27 -22.12
CA SER A 310 11.88 -12.47 -23.10
C SER A 310 12.23 -11.08 -22.56
N ALA A 311 11.37 -10.44 -21.77
CA ALA A 311 11.63 -9.14 -21.17
C ALA A 311 12.78 -9.23 -20.16
N ARG A 312 12.73 -10.23 -19.25
CA ARG A 312 13.81 -10.48 -18.27
C ARG A 312 15.13 -10.85 -18.95
N ARG A 313 15.11 -11.70 -19.99
CA ARG A 313 16.31 -11.98 -20.81
C ARG A 313 16.84 -10.74 -21.53
N GLY A 314 15.96 -9.83 -21.96
CA GLY A 314 16.35 -8.55 -22.55
C GLY A 314 17.15 -7.68 -21.58
N ILE A 315 16.72 -7.59 -20.31
CA ILE A 315 17.47 -6.90 -19.25
C ILE A 315 18.83 -7.57 -19.04
N ASN A 316 18.85 -8.90 -18.90
CA ASN A 316 20.08 -9.69 -18.74
C ASN A 316 21.09 -9.39 -19.86
N LYS A 317 20.62 -9.42 -21.11
CA LYS A 317 21.41 -9.10 -22.29
C LYS A 317 21.96 -7.67 -22.26
N LEU A 318 21.15 -6.67 -21.91
CA LEU A 318 21.64 -5.29 -21.83
C LEU A 318 22.72 -5.11 -20.76
N VAL A 319 22.58 -5.78 -19.61
CA VAL A 319 23.58 -5.76 -18.52
C VAL A 319 24.90 -6.36 -19.00
N TYR A 320 24.87 -7.58 -19.55
CA TYR A 320 26.09 -8.23 -20.02
C TYR A 320 26.71 -7.53 -21.23
N GLN A 321 25.90 -6.90 -22.09
CA GLN A 321 26.40 -6.03 -23.15
C GLN A 321 27.20 -4.84 -22.62
N GLN A 322 26.90 -4.28 -21.44
CA GLN A 322 27.74 -3.25 -20.84
C GLN A 322 29.14 -3.80 -20.48
N LEU A 323 29.24 -5.06 -20.04
CA LEU A 323 30.51 -5.68 -19.71
C LEU A 323 31.32 -6.04 -20.97
N THR A 324 30.66 -6.57 -22.01
CA THR A 324 31.32 -7.02 -23.24
C THR A 324 31.71 -5.84 -24.14
N ASN A 325 30.77 -4.92 -24.42
CA ASN A 325 31.02 -3.80 -25.35
C ASN A 325 31.92 -2.70 -24.77
N ASN A 326 32.15 -2.72 -23.45
CA ASN A 326 33.02 -1.78 -22.75
C ASN A 326 32.73 -0.30 -23.09
N PRO A 327 31.51 0.20 -22.84
CA PRO A 327 31.09 1.53 -23.25
C PRO A 327 31.84 2.63 -22.50
N THR A 328 31.89 3.82 -23.10
CA THR A 328 32.43 5.02 -22.46
C THR A 328 31.52 5.48 -21.34
N ILE A 329 32.10 5.65 -20.15
CA ILE A 329 31.43 6.08 -18.93
C ILE A 329 31.40 7.62 -18.83
N PHE A 330 30.80 8.16 -17.77
CA PHE A 330 30.78 9.57 -17.38
C PHE A 330 32.13 10.32 -17.43
N ASP A 331 33.28 9.61 -17.42
CA ASP A 331 34.63 10.19 -17.54
C ASP A 331 35.17 10.21 -18.99
N ASN A 332 34.32 9.95 -19.99
CA ASN A 332 34.70 9.79 -21.42
C ASN A 332 35.72 8.66 -21.70
N LYS A 333 36.03 7.83 -20.70
CA LYS A 333 36.88 6.65 -20.80
C LYS A 333 36.03 5.38 -20.80
N PRO A 334 36.48 4.31 -21.47
CA PRO A 334 35.77 3.03 -21.45
C PRO A 334 35.73 2.45 -20.03
N LEU A 335 34.70 1.65 -19.73
CA LEU A 335 34.51 1.00 -18.42
C LEU A 335 35.79 0.34 -17.90
N PHE A 336 36.37 -0.55 -18.70
CA PHE A 336 37.65 -1.20 -18.44
C PHE A 336 38.77 -0.46 -19.16
N HIS A 337 39.65 0.18 -18.38
CA HIS A 337 40.80 0.92 -18.89
C HIS A 337 41.98 0.84 -17.91
N ALA A 338 43.22 0.94 -18.42
CA ALA A 338 44.41 0.93 -17.58
C ALA A 338 44.39 2.05 -16.53
N ASP A 339 43.93 3.25 -16.91
CA ASP A 339 43.80 4.41 -16.02
C ASP A 339 42.79 4.21 -14.88
N HIS A 340 41.78 3.35 -15.09
CA HIS A 340 40.79 3.01 -14.06
C HIS A 340 41.31 1.94 -13.09
N GLY A 341 42.48 1.34 -13.37
CA GLY A 341 43.08 0.31 -12.53
C GLY A 341 42.22 -0.95 -12.41
N ASN A 342 41.35 -1.23 -13.38
CA ASN A 342 40.37 -2.32 -13.35
C ASN A 342 40.57 -3.37 -14.46
N LEU A 343 41.71 -3.34 -15.15
CA LEU A 343 42.09 -4.30 -16.17
C LEU A 343 43.29 -5.14 -15.67
N GLY A 344 43.08 -6.45 -15.53
CA GLY A 344 44.13 -7.40 -15.17
C GLY A 344 44.94 -7.87 -16.37
N THR A 345 46.13 -8.44 -16.11
CA THR A 345 46.97 -9.04 -17.14
C THR A 345 46.26 -10.25 -17.77
N ALA A 346 46.18 -10.29 -19.11
CA ALA A 346 45.53 -11.37 -19.85
C ALA A 346 46.12 -12.74 -19.48
N GLY A 347 45.28 -13.69 -19.10
CA GLY A 347 45.70 -15.04 -18.77
C GLY A 347 44.55 -15.94 -18.31
N ALA A 348 44.80 -17.25 -18.35
CA ALA A 348 43.82 -18.27 -17.98
C ALA A 348 43.36 -18.09 -16.53
N LEU A 349 42.17 -18.64 -16.23
CA LEU A 349 41.63 -18.60 -14.88
C LEU A 349 42.56 -19.37 -13.94
N SER A 350 43.22 -18.66 -13.04
CA SER A 350 44.18 -19.24 -12.11
C SER A 350 44.22 -18.45 -10.81
N ASN A 351 44.82 -19.04 -9.78
CA ASN A 351 45.10 -18.35 -8.53
C ASN A 351 45.82 -17.00 -8.78
N LYS A 352 46.84 -16.99 -9.64
CA LYS A 352 47.66 -15.79 -9.87
C LYS A 352 46.83 -14.65 -10.47
N THR A 353 46.04 -14.94 -11.51
CA THR A 353 45.22 -13.94 -12.20
C THR A 353 44.06 -13.45 -11.32
N LEU A 354 43.44 -14.32 -10.51
CA LEU A 354 42.43 -13.93 -9.53
C LEU A 354 42.99 -13.08 -8.39
N SER A 355 44.18 -13.41 -7.89
CA SER A 355 44.87 -12.63 -6.85
C SER A 355 45.25 -11.24 -7.33
N GLU A 356 45.67 -11.12 -8.59
CA GLU A 356 45.96 -9.84 -9.22
C GLU A 356 44.71 -8.97 -9.30
N MET A 357 43.60 -9.49 -9.84
CA MET A 357 42.34 -8.74 -9.92
C MET A 357 41.80 -8.36 -8.54
N LYS A 358 41.87 -9.26 -7.55
CA LYS A 358 41.51 -8.95 -6.16
C LYS A 358 42.36 -7.80 -5.59
N THR A 359 43.64 -7.75 -5.95
CA THR A 359 44.54 -6.68 -5.52
C THR A 359 44.20 -5.37 -6.22
N LEU A 360 43.84 -5.40 -7.51
CA LEU A 360 43.36 -4.24 -8.25
C LEU A 360 42.11 -3.64 -7.59
N MET A 361 41.09 -4.46 -7.31
CA MET A 361 39.86 -3.99 -6.64
C MET A 361 40.13 -3.42 -5.25
N LYS A 362 41.00 -4.04 -4.45
CA LYS A 362 41.35 -3.51 -3.13
C LYS A 362 42.14 -2.21 -3.16
N ARG A 363 42.90 -1.97 -4.24
CA ARG A 363 43.70 -0.75 -4.44
C ARG A 363 42.96 0.36 -5.17
N GLN A 364 41.70 0.13 -5.55
CA GLN A 364 40.82 1.17 -6.08
C GLN A 364 40.77 2.36 -5.13
N LYS A 365 40.88 3.56 -5.70
CA LYS A 365 40.90 4.80 -4.94
C LYS A 365 39.55 5.51 -5.02
N GLY A 366 39.19 6.21 -3.95
CA GLY A 366 38.00 7.07 -3.92
C GLY A 366 38.04 8.17 -4.99
N ILE A 367 36.91 8.86 -5.18
CA ILE A 367 36.75 9.93 -6.19
C ILE A 367 37.77 11.06 -5.97
N ALA A 368 38.14 11.35 -4.72
CA ALA A 368 39.21 12.29 -4.37
C ALA A 368 40.64 11.78 -4.66
N GLY A 369 40.83 10.50 -4.99
CA GLY A 369 42.11 9.89 -5.34
C GLY A 369 43.12 9.73 -4.19
N LYS A 370 42.71 10.01 -2.95
CA LYS A 370 43.59 10.05 -1.77
C LYS A 370 43.53 8.76 -0.94
N GLN A 371 42.36 8.16 -0.76
CA GLN A 371 42.16 6.94 0.03
C GLN A 371 41.91 5.70 -0.84
N ALA A 372 42.39 4.55 -0.38
CA ALA A 372 42.11 3.25 -1.00
C ALA A 372 40.85 2.64 -0.35
N LEU A 373 39.86 2.28 -1.19
CA LEU A 373 38.53 1.86 -0.74
C LEU A 373 38.48 0.41 -0.22
N ASN A 374 39.56 -0.37 -0.40
CA ASN A 374 39.66 -1.76 0.05
C ASN A 374 38.43 -2.62 -0.34
N ILE A 375 37.91 -2.40 -1.54
CA ILE A 375 36.75 -3.11 -2.06
C ILE A 375 37.13 -4.58 -2.29
N ALA A 376 36.42 -5.49 -1.64
CA ALA A 376 36.61 -6.92 -1.81
C ALA A 376 35.65 -7.48 -2.88
N PRO A 377 36.12 -8.33 -3.80
CA PRO A 377 35.25 -9.03 -4.73
C PRO A 377 34.38 -10.06 -3.97
N LYS A 378 33.14 -10.23 -4.42
CA LYS A 378 32.20 -11.24 -3.92
C LYS A 378 31.74 -12.18 -5.02
N PHE A 379 31.54 -11.67 -6.24
CA PHE A 379 31.04 -12.44 -7.37
C PHE A 379 32.14 -12.68 -8.40
N LEU A 380 32.19 -13.91 -8.92
CA LEU A 380 32.99 -14.28 -10.07
C LEU A 380 32.04 -14.54 -11.24
N ILE A 381 32.12 -13.70 -12.26
CA ILE A 381 31.25 -13.73 -13.44
C ILE A 381 32.05 -14.31 -14.61
N VAL A 382 31.56 -15.42 -15.15
CA VAL A 382 32.33 -16.29 -16.05
C VAL A 382 31.45 -16.81 -17.18
N PRO A 383 31.98 -16.92 -18.41
CA PRO A 383 31.28 -17.54 -19.54
C PRO A 383 31.12 -19.06 -19.35
N PRO A 384 30.14 -19.72 -19.99
CA PRO A 384 29.83 -21.13 -19.74
C PRO A 384 31.01 -22.08 -20.02
N GLU A 385 31.92 -21.73 -20.93
CA GLU A 385 33.10 -22.53 -21.26
C GLU A 385 34.08 -22.66 -20.09
N LEU A 386 34.14 -21.65 -19.21
CA LEU A 386 35.03 -21.60 -18.05
C LEU A 386 34.35 -22.07 -16.75
N GLU A 387 33.08 -22.49 -16.79
CA GLU A 387 32.32 -22.93 -15.62
C GLU A 387 33.02 -24.06 -14.85
N ASN A 388 33.46 -25.10 -15.56
CA ASN A 388 34.11 -26.26 -14.94
C ASN A 388 35.43 -25.88 -14.26
N GLU A 389 36.22 -25.02 -14.88
CA GLU A 389 37.49 -24.54 -14.31
C GLU A 389 37.25 -23.66 -13.08
N ALA A 390 36.24 -22.78 -13.14
CA ALA A 390 35.86 -21.93 -12.03
C ALA A 390 35.32 -22.73 -10.84
N LEU A 391 34.46 -23.73 -11.10
CA LEU A 391 33.96 -24.64 -10.07
C LEU A 391 35.10 -25.43 -9.43
N GLN A 392 36.04 -25.94 -10.22
CA GLN A 392 37.20 -26.65 -9.68
C GLN A 392 38.03 -25.73 -8.76
N LEU A 393 38.23 -24.47 -9.15
CA LEU A 393 38.98 -23.50 -8.35
C LEU A 393 38.25 -23.09 -7.06
N LEU A 394 36.92 -22.97 -7.07
CA LEU A 394 36.13 -22.52 -5.91
C LEU A 394 35.72 -23.64 -4.95
N THR A 395 35.63 -24.89 -5.42
CA THR A 395 35.12 -26.01 -4.60
C THR A 395 36.21 -26.99 -4.16
N SER A 396 37.33 -27.08 -4.88
CA SER A 396 38.38 -28.04 -4.58
C SER A 396 38.99 -27.81 -3.19
N MET A 397 39.22 -28.91 -2.47
CA MET A 397 39.87 -28.91 -1.15
C MET A 397 41.35 -28.54 -1.23
N ALA A 398 42.01 -28.85 -2.36
CA ALA A 398 43.40 -28.52 -2.64
C ALA A 398 43.49 -27.61 -3.87
N LEU A 399 44.51 -26.74 -3.95
CA LEU A 399 44.72 -25.91 -5.12
C LEU A 399 44.91 -26.76 -6.39
N PRO A 400 44.16 -26.52 -7.48
CA PRO A 400 44.37 -27.20 -8.75
C PRO A 400 45.78 -26.89 -9.29
N GLY A 401 46.57 -27.92 -9.61
CA GLY A 401 47.91 -27.79 -10.21
C GLY A 401 49.11 -27.89 -9.25
N GLN A 402 48.90 -28.11 -7.95
CA GLN A 402 49.98 -28.43 -7.01
C GLN A 402 50.00 -29.95 -6.71
N GLN A 403 51.17 -30.60 -6.81
CA GLN A 403 51.34 -32.03 -6.50
C GLN A 403 51.06 -32.38 -5.03
N ASN A 404 51.02 -31.38 -4.14
CA ASN A 404 50.83 -31.58 -2.71
C ASN A 404 49.36 -31.39 -2.32
N ALA A 405 48.67 -32.50 -2.01
CA ALA A 405 47.30 -32.55 -1.51
C ALA A 405 47.07 -31.87 -0.13
N GLY A 406 48.09 -31.24 0.46
CA GLY A 406 48.05 -30.59 1.78
C GLY A 406 47.95 -29.07 1.77
N VAL A 407 47.92 -28.41 0.60
CA VAL A 407 47.77 -26.94 0.52
C VAL A 407 46.29 -26.58 0.49
N ASN A 408 45.79 -26.01 1.59
CA ASN A 408 44.39 -25.58 1.69
C ASN A 408 44.07 -24.52 0.63
N ASN A 409 42.92 -24.68 -0.02
CA ASN A 409 42.45 -23.74 -1.03
C ASN A 409 41.93 -22.45 -0.36
N ILE A 410 42.62 -21.32 -0.55
CA ILE A 410 42.21 -20.02 0.00
C ILE A 410 41.05 -19.36 -0.78
N TRP A 411 40.68 -19.88 -1.96
CA TRP A 411 39.50 -19.44 -2.73
C TRP A 411 38.25 -20.25 -2.44
N ARG A 412 38.36 -21.27 -1.57
CA ARG A 412 37.22 -22.13 -1.24
C ARG A 412 36.09 -21.31 -0.62
N ASN A 413 34.93 -21.31 -1.27
CA ASN A 413 33.76 -20.51 -0.89
C ASN A 413 34.05 -19.00 -0.72
N ALA A 414 35.14 -18.50 -1.30
CA ALA A 414 35.51 -17.09 -1.16
C ALA A 414 34.72 -16.19 -2.12
N LEU A 415 34.25 -16.74 -3.24
CA LEU A 415 33.49 -16.05 -4.27
C LEU A 415 32.27 -16.88 -4.66
N GLU A 416 31.19 -16.20 -5.01
CA GLU A 416 29.98 -16.79 -5.57
C GLU A 416 30.07 -16.81 -7.10
N LEU A 417 29.94 -18.00 -7.69
CA LEU A 417 30.03 -18.17 -9.13
C LEU A 417 28.71 -17.76 -9.79
N ILE A 418 28.82 -16.92 -10.82
CA ILE A 418 27.75 -16.52 -11.71
C ILE A 418 28.18 -16.91 -13.13
N VAL A 419 27.43 -17.85 -13.70
CA VAL A 419 27.63 -18.31 -15.08
C VAL A 419 26.48 -17.75 -15.90
N ASP A 420 26.80 -17.07 -17.01
CA ASP A 420 25.79 -16.57 -17.92
C ASP A 420 26.18 -16.81 -19.38
N ALA A 421 25.21 -17.24 -20.18
CA ALA A 421 25.40 -17.58 -21.59
C ALA A 421 25.52 -16.35 -22.50
N GLU A 422 25.10 -15.15 -22.08
CA GLU A 422 25.25 -13.92 -22.87
C GLU A 422 26.70 -13.42 -22.88
N LEU A 423 27.57 -13.97 -22.02
CA LEU A 423 29.01 -13.78 -22.05
C LEU A 423 29.62 -14.77 -23.06
N GLU A 424 29.41 -14.54 -24.35
CA GLU A 424 30.09 -15.31 -25.37
C GLU A 424 31.54 -14.81 -25.56
N ALA A 425 32.37 -15.64 -26.17
CA ALA A 425 33.70 -15.22 -26.60
C ALA A 425 33.57 -13.99 -27.52
N ASP A 426 34.37 -12.96 -27.22
CA ASP A 426 34.36 -11.70 -27.99
C ASP A 426 34.69 -11.96 -29.48
N GLU A 427 34.56 -10.97 -30.37
CA GLU A 427 34.91 -11.14 -31.80
C GLU A 427 36.35 -11.65 -32.03
N SER A 428 37.20 -11.52 -31.01
CA SER A 428 38.58 -12.03 -30.94
C SER A 428 38.73 -13.42 -30.30
N ASN A 429 37.65 -14.17 -30.08
CA ASN A 429 37.58 -15.46 -29.38
C ASN A 429 38.16 -15.45 -27.95
N LEU A 430 38.22 -14.28 -27.30
CA LEU A 430 38.76 -14.14 -25.94
C LEU A 430 37.68 -14.47 -24.91
N LEU A 431 37.97 -15.41 -24.01
CA LEU A 431 37.11 -15.75 -22.88
C LEU A 431 37.35 -14.76 -21.72
N ASN A 432 36.67 -13.62 -21.80
CA ASN A 432 36.72 -12.61 -20.75
C ASN A 432 36.03 -13.11 -19.48
N TYR A 433 36.63 -12.87 -18.31
CA TYR A 433 35.99 -13.11 -17.02
C TYR A 433 36.12 -11.89 -16.11
N PHE A 434 35.17 -11.74 -15.20
CA PHE A 434 35.00 -10.53 -14.40
C PHE A 434 34.88 -10.84 -12.91
N LEU A 435 35.40 -9.94 -12.09
CA LEU A 435 35.09 -9.89 -10.67
C LEU A 435 34.19 -8.69 -10.38
N ALA A 436 33.17 -8.91 -9.58
CA ALA A 436 32.29 -7.87 -9.08
C ALA A 436 32.27 -7.85 -7.55
N ALA A 437 32.18 -6.64 -7.00
CA ALA A 437 31.97 -6.41 -5.58
C ALA A 437 30.49 -6.63 -5.22
N ASP A 438 30.19 -6.63 -3.93
CA ASP A 438 28.80 -6.56 -3.47
C ASP A 438 28.21 -5.19 -3.84
N PRO A 439 27.01 -5.12 -4.47
CA PRO A 439 26.36 -3.85 -4.81
C PRO A 439 26.12 -2.97 -3.58
N MET A 440 26.06 -3.53 -2.36
CA MET A 440 25.95 -2.74 -1.13
C MET A 440 27.26 -2.04 -0.73
N LEU A 441 28.42 -2.56 -1.14
CA LEU A 441 29.73 -1.97 -0.86
C LEU A 441 30.14 -0.95 -1.91
N SER A 442 29.96 -1.30 -3.17
CA SER A 442 30.22 -0.43 -4.31
C SER A 442 29.19 -0.73 -5.37
N ASP A 443 28.28 0.21 -5.59
CA ASP A 443 27.40 0.14 -6.74
C ASP A 443 28.21 0.33 -8.02
N THR A 444 27.92 -0.46 -9.05
CA THR A 444 28.71 -0.47 -10.30
C THR A 444 27.82 -0.42 -11.51
N ILE A 445 26.86 -1.34 -11.59
CA ILE A 445 25.84 -1.38 -12.63
C ILE A 445 24.49 -1.39 -11.93
N GLU A 446 23.67 -0.41 -12.28
CA GLU A 446 22.32 -0.23 -11.76
C GLU A 446 21.32 -0.50 -12.87
N VAL A 447 20.32 -1.33 -12.56
CA VAL A 447 19.13 -1.50 -13.37
C VAL A 447 18.05 -0.57 -12.82
N THR A 448 17.76 0.48 -13.58
CA THR A 448 16.80 1.52 -13.20
C THR A 448 15.42 1.17 -13.76
N TYR A 449 14.41 1.14 -12.90
CA TYR A 449 13.02 0.94 -13.28
C TYR A 449 12.21 2.23 -13.13
N LEU A 450 11.16 2.37 -13.92
CA LEU A 450 10.26 3.52 -13.80
C LEU A 450 9.41 3.37 -12.54
N ASN A 451 9.51 4.32 -11.61
CA ASN A 451 8.84 4.30 -10.30
C ASN A 451 9.12 3.02 -9.48
N GLY A 452 10.23 2.32 -9.74
CA GLY A 452 10.58 1.08 -9.04
C GLY A 452 9.70 -0.11 -9.41
N ASP A 453 8.95 -0.03 -10.51
CA ASP A 453 8.12 -1.13 -11.00
C ASP A 453 8.95 -2.09 -11.86
N ASP A 454 9.29 -3.25 -11.30
CA ASP A 454 10.11 -4.27 -11.95
C ASP A 454 9.27 -5.31 -12.71
N MET A 455 7.93 -5.21 -12.68
CA MET A 455 7.06 -6.14 -13.38
C MET A 455 6.60 -5.59 -14.73
N PRO A 456 6.57 -6.42 -15.80
CA PRO A 456 5.96 -6.04 -17.06
C PRO A 456 4.47 -5.72 -16.87
N LYS A 457 4.02 -4.60 -17.44
CA LYS A 457 2.63 -4.17 -17.41
C LYS A 457 1.87 -4.76 -18.59
N LEU A 458 0.63 -5.13 -18.33
CA LEU A 458 -0.30 -5.63 -19.32
C LEU A 458 -1.51 -4.69 -19.40
N GLU A 459 -1.83 -4.25 -20.61
CA GLU A 459 -3.06 -3.53 -20.89
C GLU A 459 -3.86 -4.29 -21.94
N SER A 460 -5.17 -4.40 -21.71
CA SER A 460 -6.09 -5.05 -22.63
C SER A 460 -7.01 -4.02 -23.28
N ARG A 461 -7.37 -4.25 -24.53
CA ARG A 461 -8.43 -3.52 -25.23
C ARG A 461 -9.14 -4.44 -26.20
N MET A 462 -10.35 -4.06 -26.58
CA MET A 462 -11.01 -4.71 -27.72
C MET A 462 -10.31 -4.29 -29.01
N GLY A 463 -9.99 -5.29 -29.84
CA GLY A 463 -9.39 -5.05 -31.15
C GLY A 463 -10.37 -4.31 -32.05
N PHE A 464 -9.93 -3.22 -32.66
CA PHE A 464 -10.67 -2.57 -33.74
C PHE A 464 -10.34 -3.23 -35.08
N ASP A 465 -9.08 -3.62 -35.27
CA ASP A 465 -8.56 -4.18 -36.53
C ASP A 465 -8.90 -5.67 -36.71
N PHE A 466 -9.17 -6.40 -35.63
CA PHE A 466 -9.62 -7.79 -35.69
C PHE A 466 -10.65 -8.13 -34.60
N LEU A 467 -11.49 -9.12 -34.89
CA LEU A 467 -12.50 -9.63 -33.96
C LEU A 467 -11.84 -10.44 -32.83
N GLY A 468 -11.62 -9.79 -31.68
CA GLY A 468 -10.99 -10.39 -30.51
C GLY A 468 -10.52 -9.38 -29.46
N MET A 469 -9.76 -9.88 -28.48
CA MET A 469 -9.07 -9.04 -27.50
C MET A 469 -7.62 -8.80 -27.93
N GLU A 470 -7.14 -7.58 -27.76
CA GLU A 470 -5.73 -7.21 -27.88
C GLU A 470 -5.13 -6.98 -26.51
N TRP A 471 -3.93 -7.53 -26.31
CA TRP A 471 -3.08 -7.18 -25.18
C TRP A 471 -1.80 -6.50 -25.64
N ARG A 472 -1.41 -5.48 -24.88
CA ARG A 472 -0.11 -4.83 -24.98
C ARG A 472 0.65 -5.16 -23.70
N ILE A 473 1.82 -5.76 -23.86
CA ILE A 473 2.79 -5.94 -22.78
C ILE A 473 3.93 -4.94 -22.97
N TYR A 474 4.30 -4.22 -21.92
CA TYR A 474 5.42 -3.30 -21.93
C TYR A 474 6.14 -3.26 -20.59
N MET A 475 7.40 -2.89 -20.61
CA MET A 475 8.22 -2.71 -19.42
C MET A 475 9.21 -1.57 -19.67
N ASP A 476 9.39 -0.74 -18.65
CA ASP A 476 10.26 0.44 -18.68
C ASP A 476 11.50 0.16 -17.84
N TYR A 477 12.65 0.04 -18.49
CA TYR A 477 13.92 -0.18 -17.79
C TYR A 477 15.09 0.51 -18.50
N GLY A 478 16.13 0.80 -17.74
CA GLY A 478 17.40 1.33 -18.23
C GLY A 478 18.57 0.73 -17.46
N VAL A 479 19.63 0.36 -18.16
CA VAL A 479 20.86 -0.16 -17.54
C VAL A 479 21.91 0.93 -17.60
N THR A 480 22.47 1.30 -16.45
CA THR A 480 23.45 2.39 -16.36
C THR A 480 24.63 1.96 -15.52
N VAL A 481 25.84 2.29 -15.99
CA VAL A 481 27.07 2.09 -15.23
C VAL A 481 27.26 3.28 -14.29
N THR A 482 27.18 3.02 -12.99
CA THR A 482 27.27 4.03 -11.93
C THR A 482 28.69 4.21 -11.42
N ASP A 483 29.49 3.14 -11.34
CA ASP A 483 30.91 3.23 -10.97
C ASP A 483 31.72 2.09 -11.60
N PHE A 484 33.00 2.34 -11.85
CA PHE A 484 33.93 1.33 -12.37
C PHE A 484 34.73 0.63 -11.27
N LYS A 485 34.71 1.14 -10.03
CA LYS A 485 35.62 0.72 -8.96
C LYS A 485 35.33 -0.68 -8.41
N GLY A 486 34.06 -1.08 -8.41
CA GLY A 486 33.65 -2.40 -7.95
C GLY A 486 33.78 -3.51 -9.00
N LEU A 487 34.34 -3.24 -10.18
CA LEU A 487 34.52 -4.21 -11.26
C LEU A 487 36.00 -4.39 -11.61
N ALA A 488 36.38 -5.61 -11.98
CA ALA A 488 37.66 -5.89 -12.62
C ALA A 488 37.49 -6.90 -13.77
N LYS A 489 38.16 -6.66 -14.90
CA LYS A 489 38.16 -7.54 -16.08
C LYS A 489 39.51 -8.20 -16.27
N ASN A 490 39.50 -9.48 -16.65
CA ASN A 490 40.64 -10.14 -17.27
C ASN A 490 40.26 -10.54 -18.71
N ASN A 491 41.16 -10.28 -19.65
CA ASN A 491 40.94 -10.61 -21.06
C ASN A 491 41.13 -12.11 -21.37
N GLY A 492 41.42 -12.93 -20.36
CA GLY A 492 41.45 -14.39 -20.48
C GLY A 492 42.44 -14.91 -21.52
N VAL A 493 42.09 -16.05 -22.10
CA VAL A 493 42.84 -16.71 -23.18
C VAL A 493 41.88 -16.95 -24.33
N THR A 494 42.42 -16.98 -25.55
CA THR A 494 41.67 -17.34 -26.75
C THR A 494 41.18 -18.78 -26.68
N LEU A 495 39.92 -19.01 -27.05
CA LEU A 495 39.41 -20.35 -27.38
C LEU A 495 40.23 -20.90 -28.56
N GLY A 496 40.92 -22.02 -28.30
CA GLY A 496 41.83 -22.67 -29.25
C GLY A 496 41.12 -23.48 -30.33
#